data_AF-A0A957JJ40-F1
#
_entry.id   AF-A0A957JJ40-F1
#
_cell.length_a   1.000
_cell.length_b   1.000
_cell.length_c   1.000
_cell.angle_alpha   90.00
_cell.angle_beta   90.00
_cell.angle_gamma   90.00
#
_symmetry.space_group_name_H-M   'P 1'
#
loop_
_entity.id
_entity.type
_entity.pdbx_description
1 polymer ?
#
loop_
_entity_poly.entity_id
_entity_poly.type
_entity_poly.pdbx_seq_one_letter_code
_entity_poly.pdbx_strand_id
1 'polypeptide(L)'
;MSELSLGKTKATAQADEDESCLDVFGGVLDEEPGILALRLDTNKEEVALVYDPQQVPAEAVLHVAETMGPQLQERWQTCVLRVGRTGGRACETCAAALESKLQEMPGVRRASASYLGGVLSVTYDEQLLTETHITERVAQLGVPLRKPAEEVRPTTIPGRVRAYLTSDRLELIFTVVTFFTMFG
;
A
#
# COMPACT_ATOMS: atom_id res chain seq x y z
N MET A 1 -21.55 9.16 -25.42
CA MET A 1 -20.20 9.05 -24.84
C MET A 1 -20.13 10.01 -23.68
N SER A 2 -20.67 9.60 -22.52
CA SER A 2 -20.63 10.39 -21.29
C SER A 2 -19.82 9.59 -20.29
N GLU A 3 -18.55 9.93 -20.18
CA GLU A 3 -17.62 9.36 -19.21
C GLU A 3 -17.47 10.39 -18.08
N LEU A 4 -17.68 9.96 -16.85
CA LEU A 4 -17.47 10.76 -15.65
C LEU A 4 -16.43 10.04 -14.79
N SER A 5 -15.30 10.71 -14.57
CA SER A 5 -14.18 10.20 -13.75
C SER A 5 -14.14 10.99 -12.44
N LEU A 6 -14.24 10.27 -11.32
CA LEU A 6 -14.13 10.80 -9.97
C LEU A 6 -13.09 9.96 -9.23
N GLY A 7 -11.84 10.41 -9.26
CA GLY A 7 -10.73 9.71 -8.60
C GLY A 7 -10.49 8.31 -9.17
N LYS A 8 -10.39 7.31 -8.29
CA LYS A 8 -10.22 5.88 -8.63
C LYS A 8 -11.52 5.20 -9.08
N THR A 9 -12.53 5.96 -9.47
CA THR A 9 -13.83 5.40 -9.86
C THR A 9 -14.29 6.08 -11.14
N LYS A 10 -14.79 5.29 -12.09
CA LYS A 10 -15.22 5.78 -13.40
C LYS A 10 -16.59 5.23 -13.79
N ALA A 11 -17.54 6.13 -14.04
CA ALA A 11 -18.84 5.73 -14.57
C ALA A 11 -18.83 5.85 -16.10
N THR A 12 -19.22 4.78 -16.79
CA THR A 12 -19.24 4.73 -18.26
C THR A 12 -20.60 4.22 -18.74
N ALA A 13 -21.18 4.89 -19.74
CA ALA A 13 -22.50 4.55 -20.27
C ALA A 13 -22.50 3.35 -21.26
N GLN A 14 -21.36 2.71 -21.51
CA GLN A 14 -21.23 1.62 -22.49
C GLN A 14 -20.27 0.54 -21.97
N ALA A 15 -20.59 -0.73 -22.22
CA ALA A 15 -19.70 -1.85 -21.99
C ALA A 15 -18.56 -1.84 -23.02
N ASP A 16 -17.37 -1.44 -22.61
CA ASP A 16 -16.15 -1.75 -23.36
C ASP A 16 -15.71 -3.18 -23.05
N GLU A 17 -15.42 -3.94 -24.11
CA GLU A 17 -15.02 -5.34 -24.07
C GLU A 17 -13.50 -5.44 -23.85
N ASP A 18 -13.04 -5.22 -22.61
CA ASP A 18 -11.69 -5.62 -22.20
C ASP A 18 -11.72 -6.76 -21.17
N GLU A 19 -10.84 -7.73 -21.41
CA GLU A 19 -10.78 -9.10 -20.94
C GLU A 19 -10.27 -9.25 -19.48
N SER A 20 -10.96 -8.60 -18.54
CA SER A 20 -10.78 -8.85 -17.10
C SER A 20 -12.13 -8.78 -16.37
N CYS A 21 -13.09 -9.59 -16.82
CA CYS A 21 -14.34 -9.80 -16.09
C CYS A 21 -14.13 -10.80 -14.95
N LEU A 22 -13.82 -10.30 -13.76
CA LEU A 22 -14.19 -10.98 -12.53
C LEU A 22 -15.56 -10.45 -12.12
N ASP A 23 -16.62 -11.16 -12.50
CA ASP A 23 -18.00 -10.91 -12.05
C ASP A 23 -18.13 -11.29 -10.56
N VAL A 24 -17.65 -10.43 -9.66
CA VAL A 24 -17.66 -10.72 -8.21
C VAL A 24 -19.01 -10.40 -7.57
N PHE A 25 -19.89 -9.63 -8.23
CA PHE A 25 -21.04 -9.01 -7.56
C PHE A 25 -22.38 -9.14 -8.29
N GLY A 26 -22.58 -10.20 -9.08
CA GLY A 26 -23.86 -10.48 -9.73
C GLY A 26 -25.09 -10.46 -8.81
N GLY A 27 -24.92 -10.56 -7.48
CA GLY A 27 -26.02 -10.46 -6.51
C GLY A 27 -26.10 -9.18 -5.68
N VAL A 28 -25.16 -8.21 -5.81
CA VAL A 28 -25.19 -6.92 -5.06
C VAL A 28 -25.76 -5.78 -5.91
N LEU A 29 -25.77 -5.93 -7.23
CA LEU A 29 -26.31 -4.95 -8.17
C LEU A 29 -27.80 -5.13 -8.47
N ASP A 30 -28.39 -6.26 -8.06
CA ASP A 30 -29.80 -6.57 -8.33
C ASP A 30 -30.78 -5.64 -7.60
N GLU A 31 -30.31 -4.87 -6.61
CA GLU A 31 -31.14 -3.97 -5.80
C GLU A 31 -31.18 -2.51 -6.32
N GLU A 32 -30.30 -2.13 -7.27
CA GLU A 32 -30.23 -0.75 -7.80
C GLU A 32 -30.67 -0.72 -9.28
N PRO A 33 -31.95 -0.39 -9.58
CA PRO A 33 -32.48 -0.44 -10.93
C PRO A 33 -31.69 0.49 -11.86
N GLY A 34 -31.09 -0.08 -12.92
CA GLY A 34 -30.41 0.65 -13.99
C GLY A 34 -28.88 0.66 -13.93
N ILE A 35 -28.24 0.00 -12.96
CA ILE A 35 -26.81 -0.36 -13.01
C ILE A 35 -26.68 -1.72 -13.69
N LEU A 36 -26.04 -1.75 -14.86
CA LEU A 36 -25.95 -2.93 -15.72
C LEU A 36 -24.75 -3.82 -15.39
N ALA A 37 -23.64 -3.22 -14.93
CA ALA A 37 -22.45 -3.97 -14.53
C ALA A 37 -21.52 -3.16 -13.62
N LEU A 38 -20.74 -3.86 -12.80
CA LEU A 38 -19.62 -3.33 -12.02
C LEU A 38 -18.35 -4.05 -12.46
N ARG A 39 -17.37 -3.31 -12.96
CA ARG A 39 -16.05 -3.80 -13.35
C ARG A 39 -15.03 -3.35 -12.31
N LEU A 40 -14.15 -4.26 -11.89
CA LEU A 40 -13.07 -3.98 -10.96
C LEU A 40 -11.73 -4.14 -11.66
N ASP A 41 -11.01 -3.04 -11.90
CA ASP A 41 -9.61 -3.07 -12.32
C ASP A 41 -8.72 -3.09 -11.07
N THR A 42 -8.39 -4.29 -10.62
CA THR A 42 -7.55 -4.51 -9.43
C THR A 42 -6.10 -4.04 -9.62
N ASN A 43 -5.66 -3.78 -10.86
CA ASN A 43 -4.33 -3.26 -11.15
C ASN A 43 -4.28 -1.74 -11.04
N LYS A 44 -5.33 -1.06 -11.51
CA LYS A 44 -5.46 0.41 -11.46
C LYS A 44 -6.14 0.91 -10.18
N GLU A 45 -6.57 -0.01 -9.32
CA GLU A 45 -7.41 0.26 -8.15
C GLU A 45 -8.68 1.02 -8.56
N GLU A 46 -9.21 0.72 -9.75
CA GLU A 46 -10.31 1.45 -10.36
C GLU A 46 -11.59 0.62 -10.37
N VAL A 47 -12.71 1.25 -10.00
CA VAL A 47 -14.04 0.64 -10.08
C VAL A 47 -14.81 1.33 -11.20
N ALA A 48 -15.31 0.55 -12.16
CA ALA A 48 -16.10 1.06 -13.26
C ALA A 48 -17.55 0.58 -13.21
N LEU A 49 -18.49 1.53 -13.29
CA LEU A 49 -19.93 1.27 -13.28
C LEU A 49 -20.49 1.48 -14.69
N VAL A 50 -21.14 0.44 -15.21
CA VAL A 50 -21.93 0.51 -16.44
C VAL A 50 -23.39 0.71 -16.06
N TYR A 51 -24.05 1.74 -16.60
CA TYR A 51 -25.42 2.09 -16.25
C TYR A 51 -26.24 2.54 -17.47
N ASP A 52 -27.56 2.44 -17.36
CA ASP A 52 -28.51 2.98 -18.35
C ASP A 52 -28.94 4.42 -17.97
N PRO A 53 -28.53 5.44 -18.75
CA PRO A 53 -28.87 6.84 -18.47
C PRO A 53 -30.37 7.15 -18.63
N GLN A 54 -31.17 6.27 -19.24
CA GLN A 54 -32.62 6.44 -19.32
C GLN A 54 -33.34 5.97 -18.05
N GLN A 55 -32.68 5.13 -17.24
CA GLN A 55 -33.24 4.58 -16.01
C GLN A 55 -32.66 5.28 -14.76
N VAL A 56 -31.38 5.65 -14.80
CA VAL A 56 -30.69 6.30 -13.68
C VAL A 56 -29.98 7.57 -14.17
N PRO A 57 -30.28 8.75 -13.60
CA PRO A 57 -29.56 9.97 -13.92
C PRO A 57 -28.12 9.88 -13.41
N ALA A 58 -27.20 10.52 -14.12
CA ALA A 58 -25.77 10.46 -13.81
C ALA A 58 -25.47 10.81 -12.34
N GLU A 59 -26.19 11.78 -11.75
CA GLU A 59 -26.01 12.18 -10.35
C GLU A 59 -26.31 11.06 -9.35
N ALA A 60 -27.28 10.18 -9.64
CA ALA A 60 -27.61 9.04 -8.78
C ALA A 60 -26.52 7.96 -8.85
N VAL A 61 -25.94 7.74 -10.04
CA VAL A 61 -24.79 6.84 -10.21
C VAL A 61 -23.58 7.33 -9.40
N LEU A 62 -23.38 8.64 -9.31
CA LEU A 62 -22.30 9.20 -8.49
C LEU A 62 -22.50 8.88 -7.02
N HIS A 63 -23.71 9.01 -6.49
CA HIS A 63 -24.00 8.70 -5.09
C HIS A 63 -23.77 7.21 -4.78
N VAL A 64 -24.13 6.32 -5.69
CA VAL A 64 -23.85 4.88 -5.57
C VAL A 64 -22.34 4.61 -5.62
N ALA A 65 -21.63 5.22 -6.56
CA ALA A 65 -20.18 5.10 -6.70
C ALA A 65 -19.43 5.59 -5.44
N GLU A 66 -19.87 6.71 -4.85
CA GLU A 66 -19.30 7.28 -3.63
C GLU A 66 -19.56 6.40 -2.40
N THR A 67 -20.69 5.69 -2.35
CA THR A 67 -21.03 4.82 -1.22
C THR A 67 -20.32 3.47 -1.31
N MET A 68 -20.26 2.88 -2.50
CA MET A 68 -19.70 1.54 -2.72
C MET A 68 -18.19 1.55 -2.94
N GLY A 69 -17.64 2.59 -3.57
CA GLY A 69 -16.22 2.70 -3.89
C GLY A 69 -15.29 2.51 -2.69
N PRO A 70 -15.51 3.21 -1.56
CA PRO A 70 -14.71 3.05 -0.35
C PRO A 70 -14.78 1.63 0.24
N GLN A 71 -15.97 1.02 0.25
CA GLN A 71 -16.16 -0.34 0.78
C GLN A 71 -15.39 -1.39 -0.03
N LEU A 72 -15.29 -1.18 -1.34
CA LEU A 72 -14.49 -2.00 -2.24
C LEU A 72 -12.99 -1.70 -2.16
N GLN A 73 -12.56 -0.58 -1.58
CA GLN A 73 -11.14 -0.26 -1.39
C GLN A 73 -10.62 -0.68 -0.01
N GLU A 74 -11.46 -0.59 1.03
CA GLU A 74 -11.07 -0.85 2.42
C GLU A 74 -10.70 -2.31 2.70
N ARG A 75 -11.19 -3.26 1.91
CA ARG A 75 -10.90 -4.70 2.09
C ARG A 75 -9.43 -5.07 1.81
N TRP A 76 -8.61 -4.18 1.24
CA TRP A 76 -7.21 -4.46 0.92
C TRP A 76 -6.29 -3.78 1.92
N GLN A 77 -5.58 -4.59 2.70
CA GLN A 77 -4.59 -4.14 3.68
C GLN A 77 -3.18 -4.37 3.15
N THR A 78 -2.23 -3.56 3.62
CA THR A 78 -0.81 -3.78 3.35
C THR A 78 -0.05 -3.99 4.65
N CYS A 79 0.57 -5.15 4.82
CA CYS A 79 1.51 -5.38 5.91
C CYS A 79 2.95 -5.23 5.42
N VAL A 80 3.83 -4.85 6.35
CA VAL A 80 5.26 -4.66 6.09
C VAL A 80 6.06 -5.49 7.10
N LEU A 81 6.71 -6.53 6.59
CA LEU A 81 7.52 -7.46 7.38
C LEU A 81 9.01 -7.17 7.20
N ARG A 82 9.80 -7.39 8.25
CA ARG A 82 11.26 -7.27 8.17
C ARG A 82 11.86 -8.63 7.80
N VAL A 83 12.42 -8.74 6.61
CA VAL A 83 13.12 -9.96 6.16
C VAL A 83 14.61 -9.88 6.48
N GLY A 84 15.15 -10.97 7.02
CA GLY A 84 16.58 -11.11 7.32
C GLY A 84 17.39 -11.43 6.07
N ARG A 85 18.69 -11.09 6.12
CA ARG A 85 19.65 -11.46 5.07
C ARG A 85 20.10 -12.90 5.29
N THR A 86 19.65 -13.84 4.47
CA THR A 86 20.15 -15.22 4.50
C THR A 86 21.51 -15.29 3.79
N GLY A 87 22.55 -15.81 4.45
CA GLY A 87 23.84 -16.13 3.80
C GLY A 87 24.70 -14.94 3.32
N GLY A 88 24.43 -13.71 3.78
CA GLY A 88 25.28 -12.54 3.54
C GLY A 88 25.19 -11.89 2.16
N ARG A 89 24.31 -12.36 1.26
CA ARG A 89 24.12 -11.78 -0.08
C ARG A 89 22.68 -11.29 -0.26
N ALA A 90 22.50 -10.04 -0.72
CA ALA A 90 21.21 -9.56 -1.20
C ALA A 90 20.96 -10.22 -2.56
N CYS A 91 20.12 -11.25 -2.59
CA CYS A 91 19.80 -12.00 -3.80
C CYS A 91 18.46 -11.52 -4.37
N GLU A 92 18.49 -10.82 -5.50
CA GLU A 92 17.29 -10.37 -6.22
C GLU A 92 16.44 -11.56 -6.68
N THR A 93 17.08 -12.66 -7.10
CA THR A 93 16.38 -13.88 -7.49
C THR A 93 15.61 -14.50 -6.33
N CYS A 94 16.16 -14.45 -5.11
CA CYS A 94 15.42 -14.89 -3.91
C CYS A 94 14.24 -13.97 -3.62
N ALA A 95 14.37 -12.65 -3.86
CA ALA A 95 13.26 -11.71 -3.69
C ALA A 95 12.12 -12.03 -4.65
N ALA A 96 12.42 -12.16 -5.94
CA ALA A 96 11.44 -12.51 -6.96
C ALA A 96 10.76 -13.87 -6.67
N ALA A 97 11.52 -14.86 -6.21
CA ALA A 97 10.97 -16.16 -5.83
C ALA A 97 10.02 -16.06 -4.62
N LEU A 98 10.37 -15.26 -3.61
CA LEU A 98 9.49 -15.02 -2.45
C LEU A 98 8.22 -14.28 -2.87
N GLU A 99 8.34 -13.23 -3.69
CA GLU A 99 7.21 -12.46 -4.22
C GLU A 99 6.24 -13.36 -4.97
N SER A 100 6.75 -14.16 -5.92
CA SER A 100 5.95 -15.10 -6.70
C SER A 100 5.24 -16.13 -5.81
N LYS A 101 5.94 -16.69 -4.81
CA LYS A 101 5.37 -17.66 -3.87
C LYS A 101 4.28 -17.08 -2.97
N LEU A 102 4.34 -15.79 -2.67
CA LEU A 102 3.31 -15.08 -1.91
C LEU A 102 2.13 -14.68 -2.81
N GLN A 103 2.38 -14.28 -4.05
CA GLN A 103 1.32 -14.01 -5.04
C GLN A 103 0.50 -15.24 -5.41
N GLU A 104 1.06 -16.45 -5.25
CA GLU A 104 0.31 -17.71 -5.37
C GLU A 104 -0.74 -17.91 -4.25
N MET A 105 -0.69 -17.15 -3.15
CA MET A 105 -1.65 -17.28 -2.05
C MET A 105 -3.01 -16.65 -2.42
N PRO A 106 -4.14 -17.35 -2.22
CA PRO A 106 -5.46 -16.77 -2.39
C PRO A 106 -5.65 -15.55 -1.48
N GLY A 107 -6.00 -14.40 -2.08
CA GLY A 107 -6.16 -13.14 -1.36
C GLY A 107 -4.91 -12.25 -1.32
N VAL A 108 -3.75 -12.68 -1.83
CA VAL A 108 -2.60 -11.77 -2.02
C VAL A 108 -2.71 -11.08 -3.37
N ARG A 109 -2.78 -9.76 -3.35
CA ARG A 109 -2.83 -8.93 -4.57
C ARG A 109 -1.43 -8.56 -5.06
N ARG A 110 -0.55 -8.19 -4.13
CA ARG A 110 0.81 -7.74 -4.45
C ARG A 110 1.77 -8.16 -3.36
N ALA A 111 2.96 -8.60 -3.75
CA ALA A 111 4.08 -8.79 -2.84
C ALA A 111 5.31 -8.12 -3.44
N SER A 112 6.11 -7.45 -2.60
CA SER A 112 7.39 -6.87 -2.99
C SER A 112 8.41 -7.06 -1.88
N ALA A 113 9.52 -7.71 -2.21
CA ALA A 113 10.58 -8.08 -1.29
C ALA A 113 11.88 -7.37 -1.65
N SER A 114 12.58 -6.86 -0.64
CA SER A 114 13.93 -6.34 -0.77
C SER A 114 14.79 -6.90 0.35
N TYR A 115 15.64 -7.87 0.03
CA TYR A 115 16.64 -8.38 0.98
C TYR A 115 17.75 -7.35 1.27
N LEU A 116 18.02 -6.44 0.31
CA LEU A 116 18.95 -5.35 0.53
C LEU A 116 18.41 -4.37 1.58
N GLY A 117 17.15 -3.95 1.41
CA GLY A 117 16.42 -3.06 2.33
C GLY A 117 15.91 -3.75 3.59
N GLY A 118 15.86 -5.09 3.61
CA GLY A 118 15.36 -5.89 4.73
C GLY A 118 13.85 -5.74 4.95
N VAL A 119 13.08 -5.56 3.87
CA VAL A 119 11.64 -5.29 3.93
C VAL A 119 10.91 -6.17 2.92
N LEU A 120 9.77 -6.70 3.34
CA LEU A 120 8.76 -7.35 2.51
C LEU A 120 7.43 -6.60 2.72
N SER A 121 6.85 -6.07 1.66
CA SER A 121 5.52 -5.47 1.66
C SER A 121 4.55 -6.41 0.95
N VAL A 122 3.42 -6.71 1.59
CA VAL A 122 2.38 -7.56 1.02
C VAL A 122 1.05 -6.85 1.12
N THR A 123 0.40 -6.63 -0.02
CA THR A 123 -0.98 -6.16 -0.10
C THR A 123 -1.89 -7.36 -0.27
N TYR A 124 -2.80 -7.54 0.67
CA TYR A 124 -3.69 -8.68 0.74
C TYR A 124 -5.11 -8.26 1.13
N ASP A 125 -6.03 -9.16 0.86
CA ASP A 125 -7.43 -9.08 1.19
C ASP A 125 -7.67 -9.48 2.65
N GLU A 126 -8.08 -8.53 3.50
CA GLU A 126 -8.25 -8.74 4.93
C GLU A 126 -9.44 -9.64 5.30
N GLN A 127 -10.36 -9.87 4.35
CA GLN A 127 -11.48 -10.79 4.54
C GLN A 127 -11.07 -12.25 4.30
N LEU A 128 -9.95 -12.49 3.60
CA LEU A 128 -9.41 -13.82 3.31
C LEU A 128 -8.16 -14.15 4.12
N LEU A 129 -7.30 -13.16 4.35
CA LEU A 129 -5.99 -13.33 4.95
C LEU A 129 -5.77 -12.36 6.11
N THR A 130 -4.90 -12.77 7.04
CA THR A 130 -4.41 -11.92 8.12
C THR A 130 -2.90 -11.81 8.01
N GLU A 131 -2.31 -10.80 8.64
CA GLU A 131 -0.84 -10.65 8.72
C GLU A 131 -0.17 -11.93 9.27
N THR A 132 -0.82 -12.62 10.20
CA THR A 132 -0.35 -13.90 10.76
C THR A 132 -0.20 -14.97 9.69
N HIS A 133 -1.20 -15.13 8.81
CA HIS A 133 -1.12 -16.11 7.71
C HIS A 133 0.06 -15.81 6.77
N ILE A 134 0.30 -14.53 6.46
CA ILE A 134 1.45 -14.11 5.63
C ILE A 134 2.76 -14.43 6.36
N THR A 135 2.86 -14.08 7.64
CA THR A 135 4.05 -14.32 8.48
C THR A 135 4.38 -15.82 8.56
N GLU A 136 3.37 -16.67 8.77
CA GLU A 136 3.50 -18.12 8.79
C GLU A 136 3.96 -18.67 7.44
N ARG A 137 3.36 -18.19 6.35
CA ARG A 137 3.78 -18.60 5.01
C ARG A 137 5.25 -18.26 4.76
N VAL A 138 5.67 -17.05 5.09
CA VAL A 138 7.06 -16.60 4.91
C VAL A 138 8.01 -17.45 5.75
N ALA A 139 7.62 -17.82 6.98
CA ALA A 139 8.39 -18.74 7.82
C ALA A 139 8.50 -20.15 7.22
N GLN A 140 7.42 -20.69 6.64
CA GLN A 140 7.44 -21.99 5.93
C GLN A 140 8.35 -21.99 4.70
N LEU A 141 8.51 -20.84 4.04
CA LEU A 141 9.46 -20.66 2.93
C LEU A 141 10.91 -20.55 3.40
N GLY A 142 11.17 -20.65 4.71
CA GLY A 142 12.51 -20.61 5.30
C GLY A 142 13.12 -19.20 5.33
N VAL A 143 12.31 -18.16 5.16
CA VAL A 143 12.78 -16.78 5.19
C VAL A 143 12.74 -16.28 6.64
N PRO A 144 13.89 -15.89 7.23
CA PRO A 144 13.92 -15.42 8.60
C PRO A 144 13.23 -14.05 8.69
N LEU A 145 12.16 -13.97 9.47
CA LEU A 145 11.52 -12.71 9.82
C LEU A 145 12.18 -12.13 11.07
N ARG A 146 12.59 -10.86 10.99
CA ARG A 146 12.93 -10.09 12.18
C ARG A 146 11.62 -9.60 12.77
N LYS A 147 11.44 -9.82 14.08
CA LYS A 147 10.37 -9.12 14.80
C LYS A 147 10.52 -7.63 14.50
N PRO A 148 9.42 -6.91 14.23
CA PRO A 148 9.45 -5.46 14.26
C PRO A 148 10.16 -5.09 15.56
N ALA A 149 11.28 -4.37 15.45
CA ALA A 149 11.79 -3.70 16.62
C ALA A 149 10.63 -2.82 17.05
N GLU A 150 10.05 -3.12 18.22
CA GLU A 150 9.12 -2.25 18.91
C GLU A 150 9.59 -0.83 18.66
N GLU A 151 8.71 -0.02 18.04
CA GLU A 151 9.07 1.33 17.61
C GLU A 151 9.92 1.96 18.68
N VAL A 152 11.18 2.25 18.35
CA VAL A 152 11.97 3.15 19.17
C VAL A 152 11.27 4.49 18.98
N ARG A 153 10.23 4.76 19.79
CA ARG A 153 9.79 6.12 20.07
C ARG A 153 11.10 6.86 20.34
N PRO A 154 11.40 7.94 19.62
CA PRO A 154 12.55 8.74 19.99
C PRO A 154 12.33 9.12 21.46
N THR A 155 13.04 8.45 22.36
CA THR A 155 13.07 8.81 23.76
C THR A 155 13.53 10.23 23.76
N THR A 156 12.63 11.11 24.17
CA THR A 156 12.79 12.55 24.33
C THR A 156 14.25 12.84 24.63
N ILE A 157 14.92 13.59 23.74
CA ILE A 157 16.29 14.09 23.99
C ILE A 157 16.30 14.60 25.44
N PRO A 158 17.18 14.09 26.33
CA PRO A 158 17.17 14.51 27.72
C PRO A 158 17.29 16.04 27.75
N GLY A 159 16.39 16.72 28.46
CA GLY A 159 16.28 18.19 28.42
C GLY A 159 17.58 18.95 28.73
N ARG A 160 18.57 18.25 29.29
CA ARG A 160 19.93 18.74 29.54
C ARG A 160 20.73 19.05 28.27
N VAL A 161 20.47 18.36 27.14
CA VAL A 161 21.19 18.60 25.87
C VAL A 161 20.62 19.79 25.11
N ARG A 162 19.34 20.14 25.33
CA ARG A 162 18.69 21.29 24.69
C ARG A 162 19.35 22.62 25.05
N ALA A 163 19.88 22.74 26.27
CA ALA A 163 20.60 23.93 26.74
C ALA A 163 21.97 24.14 26.07
N TYR A 164 22.58 23.09 25.50
CA TYR A 164 23.86 23.20 24.78
C TYR A 164 23.69 23.48 23.29
N LEU A 165 22.49 23.26 22.74
CA LEU A 165 22.20 23.37 21.30
C LEU A 165 21.35 24.59 20.94
N THR A 166 20.99 25.45 21.90
CA THR A 166 20.44 26.77 21.61
C THR A 166 21.55 27.71 21.12
N SER A 167 21.25 28.38 20.01
CA SER A 167 22.17 28.98 19.05
C SER A 167 22.85 30.28 19.52
N ASP A 168 23.65 30.22 20.60
CA ASP A 168 24.45 31.38 21.07
C ASP A 168 25.96 31.11 21.15
N ARG A 169 26.46 29.93 20.76
CA ARG A 169 27.90 29.58 20.87
C ARG A 169 28.57 28.93 19.67
N LEU A 170 27.97 29.06 18.48
CA LEU A 170 28.63 28.67 17.22
C LEU A 170 29.76 29.65 16.84
N GLU A 171 29.66 30.93 17.20
CA GLU A 171 30.72 31.91 16.90
C GLU A 171 32.05 31.62 17.62
N LEU A 172 32.00 31.13 18.87
CA LEU A 172 33.22 30.81 19.63
C LEU A 172 34.02 29.65 19.02
N ILE A 173 33.34 28.67 18.41
CA ILE A 173 34.02 27.56 17.75
C ILE A 173 34.76 28.05 16.51
N PHE A 174 34.13 28.93 15.71
CA PHE A 174 34.77 29.53 14.54
C PHE A 174 35.96 30.41 14.92
N THR A 175 35.89 31.16 16.02
CA THR A 175 37.01 32.00 16.48
C THR A 175 38.20 31.18 16.98
N VAL A 176 37.96 30.05 17.68
CA VAL A 176 39.06 29.18 18.15
C VAL A 176 39.75 28.48 16.98
N VAL A 177 38.98 27.97 16.01
CA VAL A 177 39.55 27.34 14.80
C VAL A 177 40.37 28.35 14.00
N THR A 178 39.85 29.56 13.76
CA THR A 178 40.61 30.59 13.02
C THR A 178 41.86 31.05 13.76
N PHE A 179 41.79 31.22 15.08
CA PHE A 179 42.96 31.57 15.89
C PHE A 179 44.06 30.50 15.79
N PHE A 180 43.72 29.22 15.90
CA PHE A 180 44.71 28.14 15.73
C PHE A 180 45.28 28.07 14.31
N THR A 181 44.51 28.41 13.27
CA THR A 181 45.02 28.43 11.90
C THR A 181 45.83 29.67 11.55
N MET A 182 45.62 30.81 12.24
CA MET A 182 46.38 32.04 11.99
C MET A 182 47.65 32.15 12.84
N PHE A 183 47.68 31.50 14.01
CA PHE A 183 48.80 31.56 14.96
C PHE A 183 49.57 30.23 15.12
N GLY A 184 49.28 29.24 14.27
CA GLY A 184 50.00 27.97 14.16
C GLY A 184 50.88 27.90 12.93
#